data_AF-A0A7X5WTV8-F1
#
_entry.id   AF-A0A7X5WTV8-F1
#
_cell.length_a   1.000
_cell.length_b   1.000
_cell.length_c   1.000
_cell.angle_alpha   90.00
_cell.angle_beta   90.00
_cell.angle_gamma   90.00
#
_symmetry.space_group_name_H-M   'P 1'
#
loop_
_entity.id
_entity.type
_entity.pdbx_description
1 polymer ?
#
loop_
_entity_poly.entity_id
_entity_poly.type
_entity_poly.pdbx_seq_one_letter_code
_entity_poly.pdbx_strand_id
1 'polypeptide(L)'
;MSSAVTVGLVAGIAVLVLIGIGALMARRARDLEPRIDPFALREPWRFFVSDALGAREQLRDALGAAEPGPLRDRLEEIGDRIDDAVRSCWEVAQRGQALTDARRRIEDPRHRSAASQPDAHTRLTTRETEVREHLQHLDAQLDEAVVRAAELTTRPGDPTGIDEVAAQVDTVVDEL
;
A
#
# COMPACT_ATOMS: atom_id res chain seq x y z
N MET A 1 -9.56 41.19 -13.87
CA MET A 1 -8.53 40.21 -13.45
C MET A 1 -9.13 39.36 -12.34
N SER A 2 -9.15 38.04 -12.54
CA SER A 2 -9.26 36.95 -11.54
C SER A 2 -10.09 35.79 -12.09
N SER A 3 -9.41 34.89 -12.83
CA SER A 3 -9.89 33.54 -13.13
C SER A 3 -8.68 32.60 -13.07
N ALA A 4 -8.27 32.23 -11.88
CA ALA A 4 -7.32 31.15 -11.66
C ALA A 4 -7.74 30.44 -10.36
N VAL A 5 -7.50 29.14 -10.30
CA VAL A 5 -7.91 28.20 -9.24
C VAL A 5 -9.30 27.60 -9.46
N THR A 6 -9.39 26.60 -10.33
CA THR A 6 -10.34 25.47 -10.19
C THR A 6 -9.90 24.27 -11.05
N VAL A 7 -8.59 24.03 -11.17
CA VAL A 7 -8.05 22.79 -11.75
C VAL A 7 -7.05 22.22 -10.75
N GLY A 8 -7.53 21.34 -9.89
CA GLY A 8 -6.73 20.73 -8.82
C GLY A 8 -7.55 19.79 -7.94
N LEU A 9 -8.86 19.98 -7.87
CA LEU A 9 -9.75 19.22 -6.98
C LEU A 9 -10.62 18.21 -7.74
N VAL A 10 -10.04 17.35 -8.58
CA VAL A 10 -10.76 16.17 -9.11
C VAL A 10 -9.87 14.92 -9.12
N ALA A 11 -8.53 15.06 -9.11
CA ALA A 11 -7.63 13.91 -9.09
C ALA A 11 -7.47 13.25 -7.70
N GLY A 12 -7.48 14.03 -6.61
CA GLY A 12 -7.29 13.49 -5.25
C GLY A 12 -8.51 12.78 -4.67
N ILE A 13 -9.72 13.08 -5.15
CA ILE A 13 -10.97 12.55 -4.56
C ILE A 13 -11.29 11.14 -5.07
N ALA A 14 -10.77 10.72 -6.22
CA ALA A 14 -11.07 9.39 -6.77
C ALA A 14 -10.33 8.25 -6.05
N VAL A 15 -9.24 8.54 -5.32
CA VAL A 15 -8.52 7.56 -4.51
C VAL A 15 -9.15 7.45 -3.11
N LEU A 16 -9.52 8.58 -2.51
CA LEU A 16 -10.09 8.64 -1.15
C LEU A 16 -11.46 7.97 -0.97
N VAL A 17 -12.26 7.79 -2.03
CA VAL A 17 -13.60 7.19 -1.92
C VAL A 17 -13.57 5.64 -1.81
N LEU A 18 -12.44 4.99 -2.10
CA LEU A 18 -12.32 3.53 -1.97
C LEU A 18 -11.90 3.06 -0.57
N ILE A 19 -11.30 3.94 0.22
CA ILE A 19 -10.65 3.63 1.51
C ILE A 19 -11.68 3.45 2.62
N GLY A 20 -12.60 4.41 2.76
CA GLY A 20 -13.55 4.46 3.88
C GLY A 20 -14.60 3.34 3.95
N ILE A 21 -14.77 2.55 2.88
CA ILE A 21 -15.71 1.41 2.85
C ILE A 21 -15.00 0.09 3.25
N GLY A 22 -13.67 0.02 3.14
CA GLY A 22 -12.88 -1.19 3.42
C GLY A 22 -12.91 -1.61 4.89
N ALA A 23 -12.75 -0.65 5.82
CA ALA A 23 -12.62 -0.94 7.25
C ALA A 23 -13.84 -1.66 7.88
N LEU A 24 -15.06 -1.41 7.39
CA LEU A 24 -16.27 -2.06 7.93
C LEU A 24 -16.53 -3.45 7.33
N MET A 25 -16.08 -3.70 6.10
CA MET A 25 -16.19 -5.02 5.44
C MET A 25 -15.01 -5.94 5.72
N ALA A 26 -13.85 -5.40 6.11
CA ALA A 26 -12.61 -6.14 6.38
C ALA A 26 -12.80 -7.30 7.39
N ARG A 27 -13.55 -7.09 8.48
CA ARG A 27 -13.80 -8.14 9.49
C ARG A 27 -14.56 -9.37 8.96
N ARG A 28 -15.39 -9.21 7.92
CA ARG A 28 -16.20 -10.29 7.34
C ARG A 28 -15.51 -10.93 6.13
N ALA A 29 -14.60 -10.22 5.47
CA ALA A 29 -13.92 -10.64 4.25
C ALA A 29 -12.66 -11.50 4.49
N ARG A 30 -12.07 -11.46 5.70
CA ARG A 30 -10.86 -12.23 6.08
C ARG A 30 -10.92 -13.73 5.75
N ASP A 31 -12.11 -14.33 5.81
CA ASP A 31 -12.29 -15.77 5.53
C ASP A 31 -12.37 -16.13 4.03
N LEU A 32 -12.47 -15.16 3.12
CA LEU A 32 -12.71 -15.38 1.69
C LEU A 32 -11.56 -14.90 0.79
N GLU A 33 -10.43 -14.50 1.36
CA GLU A 33 -9.44 -13.72 0.61
C GLU A 33 -8.68 -14.51 -0.48
N PRO A 34 -8.59 -13.95 -1.70
CA PRO A 34 -7.69 -14.43 -2.73
C PRO A 34 -6.25 -14.44 -2.24
N ARG A 35 -5.53 -15.55 -2.48
CA ARG A 35 -4.09 -15.62 -2.19
C ARG A 35 -3.33 -14.53 -2.93
N ILE A 36 -2.62 -13.68 -2.18
CA ILE A 36 -1.68 -12.70 -2.74
C ILE A 36 -0.54 -13.46 -3.43
N ASP A 37 -0.37 -13.23 -4.73
CA ASP A 37 0.71 -13.82 -5.54
C ASP A 37 1.53 -12.72 -6.21
N PRO A 38 2.68 -12.33 -5.62
CA PRO A 38 3.55 -11.29 -6.18
C PRO A 38 4.03 -11.61 -7.61
N PHE A 39 4.18 -12.90 -7.94
CA PHE A 39 4.77 -13.32 -9.21
C PHE A 39 3.80 -13.20 -10.39
N ALA A 40 2.51 -12.97 -10.13
CA ALA A 40 1.56 -12.56 -11.16
C ALA A 40 1.82 -11.12 -11.66
N LEU A 41 2.62 -10.33 -10.93
CA LEU A 41 3.03 -8.99 -11.33
C LEU A 41 4.42 -8.99 -11.96
N ARG A 42 4.66 -7.98 -12.79
CA ARG A 42 5.98 -7.67 -13.37
C ARG A 42 6.67 -6.61 -12.53
N GLU A 43 7.97 -6.49 -12.70
CA GLU A 43 8.74 -5.37 -12.17
C GLU A 43 8.22 -4.04 -12.77
N PRO A 44 8.16 -2.96 -11.97
CA PRO A 44 8.56 -2.86 -10.56
C PRO A 44 7.48 -3.30 -9.55
N TRP A 45 6.23 -3.51 -9.98
CA TRP A 45 5.09 -3.76 -9.09
C TRP A 45 5.27 -4.98 -8.19
N ARG A 46 5.91 -6.04 -8.70
CA ARG A 46 6.27 -7.21 -7.90
C ARG A 46 7.12 -6.86 -6.68
N PHE A 47 8.07 -5.93 -6.83
CA PHE A 47 9.00 -5.56 -5.75
C PHE A 47 8.23 -5.07 -4.52
N PHE A 48 7.36 -4.08 -4.68
CA PHE A 48 6.59 -3.49 -3.57
C PHE A 48 5.71 -4.52 -2.84
N VAL A 49 5.10 -5.46 -3.57
CA VAL A 49 4.29 -6.51 -2.94
C VAL A 49 5.17 -7.53 -2.22
N SER A 50 6.29 -7.94 -2.83
CA SER A 50 7.26 -8.83 -2.20
C SER A 50 7.87 -8.22 -0.93
N ASP A 51 8.14 -6.92 -0.95
CA ASP A 51 8.74 -6.19 0.16
C ASP A 51 7.78 -6.07 1.34
N ALA A 52 6.54 -5.62 1.08
CA ALA A 52 5.47 -5.59 2.09
C ALA A 52 5.18 -6.97 2.71
N LEU A 53 5.29 -8.06 1.92
CA LEU A 53 5.19 -9.42 2.45
C LEU A 53 6.37 -9.79 3.35
N GLY A 54 7.57 -9.31 3.04
CA GLY A 54 8.76 -9.47 3.87
C GLY A 54 8.63 -8.75 5.22
N ALA A 55 8.21 -7.49 5.20
CA ALA A 55 7.93 -6.69 6.40
C ALA A 55 6.92 -7.38 7.32
N ARG A 56 5.84 -7.93 6.74
CA ARG A 56 4.85 -8.71 7.48
C ARG A 56 5.44 -9.97 8.13
N GLU A 57 6.27 -10.71 7.41
CA GLU A 57 6.91 -11.91 7.96
C GLU A 57 7.84 -11.56 9.12
N GLN A 58 8.61 -10.48 8.98
CA GLN A 58 9.47 -9.98 10.05
C GLN A 58 8.68 -9.62 11.32
N LEU A 59 7.50 -9.00 11.19
CA LEU A 59 6.63 -8.76 12.34
C LEU A 59 6.11 -10.06 12.96
N ARG A 60 5.73 -11.06 12.16
CA ARG A 60 5.29 -12.36 12.66
C ARG A 60 6.39 -13.09 13.42
N ASP A 61 7.62 -13.00 12.94
CA ASP A 61 8.79 -13.53 13.65
C ASP A 61 8.98 -12.83 15.01
N ALA A 62 8.85 -11.49 15.05
CA ALA A 62 8.92 -10.72 16.29
C ALA A 62 7.79 -11.09 17.27
N LEU A 63 6.57 -11.27 16.77
CA LEU A 63 5.42 -11.77 17.53
C LEU A 63 5.64 -13.17 18.10
N GLY A 64 6.24 -14.06 17.32
CA GLY A 64 6.58 -15.42 17.74
C GLY A 64 7.62 -15.46 18.86
N ALA A 65 8.53 -14.48 18.89
CA ALA A 65 9.54 -14.34 19.93
C ALA A 65 9.04 -13.65 21.21
N ALA A 66 7.92 -12.90 21.15
CA ALA A 66 7.38 -12.17 22.29
C ALA A 66 6.65 -13.08 23.30
N GLU A 67 6.95 -12.90 24.58
CA GLU A 67 6.26 -13.57 25.69
C GLU A 67 4.77 -13.16 25.71
N PRO A 68 3.83 -14.08 26.04
CA PRO A 68 2.42 -13.73 26.18
C PRO A 68 2.19 -12.61 27.21
N GLY A 69 1.42 -11.61 26.82
CA GLY A 69 1.08 -10.46 27.66
C GLY A 69 0.64 -9.25 26.83
N PRO A 70 0.36 -8.11 27.47
CA PRO A 70 -0.24 -6.93 26.83
C PRO A 70 0.55 -6.39 25.63
N LEU A 71 1.89 -6.50 25.66
CA LEU A 71 2.74 -6.10 24.53
C LEU A 71 2.46 -6.98 23.30
N ARG A 72 2.34 -8.28 23.49
CA ARG A 72 2.05 -9.23 22.41
C ARG A 72 0.66 -8.96 21.83
N ASP A 73 -0.34 -8.73 22.67
CA ASP A 73 -1.71 -8.40 22.21
C ASP A 73 -1.70 -7.14 21.30
N ARG A 74 -0.91 -6.13 21.66
CA ARG A 74 -0.77 -4.92 20.85
C ARG A 74 -0.02 -5.15 19.55
N LEU A 75 1.04 -5.95 19.57
CA LEU A 75 1.75 -6.34 18.35
C LEU A 75 0.84 -7.18 17.43
N GLU A 76 -0.09 -7.98 17.97
CA GLU A 76 -1.08 -8.72 17.19
C GLU A 76 -2.08 -7.75 16.54
N GLU A 77 -2.54 -6.71 17.25
CA GLU A 77 -3.36 -5.63 16.67
C GLU A 77 -2.63 -4.86 15.56
N ILE A 78 -1.31 -4.66 15.69
CA ILE A 78 -0.48 -4.06 14.63
C ILE A 78 -0.35 -5.04 13.46
N GLY A 79 -0.17 -6.33 13.73
CA GLY A 79 -0.09 -7.38 12.71
C GLY A 79 -1.33 -7.46 11.83
N ASP A 80 -2.51 -7.39 12.43
CA ASP A 80 -3.80 -7.32 11.73
C ASP A 80 -3.86 -6.14 10.74
N ARG A 81 -3.31 -4.99 11.14
CA ARG A 81 -3.29 -3.77 10.30
C ARG A 81 -2.25 -3.84 9.19
N ILE A 82 -1.08 -4.42 9.45
CA ILE A 82 -0.08 -4.69 8.40
C ILE A 82 -0.64 -5.69 7.37
N ASP A 83 -1.38 -6.71 7.81
CA ASP A 83 -2.06 -7.63 6.92
C ASP A 83 -3.04 -6.90 5.97
N ASP A 84 -3.77 -5.92 6.49
CA ASP A 84 -4.64 -5.05 5.70
C ASP A 84 -3.84 -4.17 4.72
N ALA A 85 -2.74 -3.56 5.17
CA ALA A 85 -1.86 -2.74 4.33
C ALA A 85 -1.22 -3.52 3.18
N VAL A 86 -0.77 -4.76 3.42
CA VAL A 86 -0.22 -5.66 2.39
C VAL A 86 -1.27 -5.95 1.31
N ARG A 87 -2.54 -6.13 1.69
CA ARG A 87 -3.63 -6.33 0.73
C ARG A 87 -3.88 -5.09 -0.12
N SER A 88 -3.89 -3.91 0.50
CA SER A 88 -4.02 -2.65 -0.24
C SER A 88 -2.85 -2.44 -1.21
N CYS A 89 -1.61 -2.73 -0.78
CA CYS A 89 -0.43 -2.70 -1.65
C CYS A 89 -0.60 -3.63 -2.87
N TRP A 90 -1.07 -4.87 -2.65
CA TRP A 90 -1.39 -5.81 -3.74
C TRP A 90 -2.40 -5.24 -4.74
N GLU A 91 -3.47 -4.61 -4.28
CA GLU A 91 -4.47 -4.00 -5.15
C GLU A 91 -3.93 -2.80 -5.94
N VAL A 92 -3.18 -1.90 -5.28
CA VAL A 92 -2.56 -0.73 -5.90
C VAL A 92 -1.53 -1.16 -6.94
N ALA A 93 -0.72 -2.17 -6.64
CA ALA A 93 0.26 -2.73 -7.57
C ALA A 93 -0.39 -3.37 -8.81
N GLN A 94 -1.54 -4.05 -8.65
CA GLN A 94 -2.32 -4.56 -9.79
C GLN A 94 -2.86 -3.41 -10.68
N ARG A 95 -3.34 -2.32 -10.07
CA ARG A 95 -3.78 -1.13 -10.81
C ARG A 95 -2.61 -0.48 -11.56
N GLY A 96 -1.44 -0.36 -10.93
CA GLY A 96 -0.21 0.11 -11.57
C GLY A 96 0.20 -0.75 -12.77
N GLN A 97 0.17 -2.08 -12.62
CA GLN A 97 0.44 -3.03 -13.70
C GLN A 97 -0.53 -2.85 -14.88
N ALA A 98 -1.83 -2.65 -14.61
CA ALA A 98 -2.83 -2.42 -15.64
C ALA A 98 -2.57 -1.11 -16.42
N LEU A 99 -2.08 -0.06 -15.76
CA LEU A 99 -1.63 1.18 -16.41
C LEU A 99 -0.41 0.92 -17.32
N THR A 100 0.58 0.17 -16.85
CA THR A 100 1.75 -0.21 -17.65
C THR A 100 1.36 -1.05 -18.87
N ASP A 101 0.44 -2.00 -18.72
CA ASP A 101 -0.09 -2.79 -19.84
C ASP A 101 -0.83 -1.92 -20.86
N ALA A 102 -1.69 -1.01 -20.39
CA ALA A 102 -2.41 -0.08 -21.26
C ALA A 102 -1.44 0.81 -22.06
N ARG A 103 -0.40 1.34 -21.40
CA ARG A 103 0.65 2.13 -22.07
C ARG A 103 1.36 1.31 -23.15
N ARG A 104 1.81 0.09 -22.84
CA ARG A 104 2.49 -0.79 -23.81
C ARG A 104 1.61 -1.13 -25.03
N ARG A 105 0.30 -1.30 -24.85
CA ARG A 105 -0.64 -1.54 -25.96
C ARG A 105 -0.75 -0.34 -26.90
N ILE A 106 -0.71 0.88 -26.37
CA ILE A 106 -0.73 2.12 -27.19
C ILE A 106 0.57 2.26 -27.99
N GLU A 107 1.69 1.85 -27.41
CA GLU A 107 3.01 1.92 -28.03
C GLU A 107 3.26 0.82 -29.10
N ASP A 108 2.47 -0.27 -29.12
CA ASP A 108 2.67 -1.36 -30.08
C ASP A 108 2.54 -0.83 -31.52
N PRO A 109 3.62 -0.90 -32.35
CA PRO A 109 3.63 -0.39 -33.73
C PRO A 109 2.59 -1.05 -34.65
N ARG A 110 2.06 -2.22 -34.27
CA ARG A 110 0.97 -2.93 -34.95
C ARG A 110 -0.37 -2.20 -34.81
N HIS A 111 -0.49 -1.29 -33.84
CA HIS A 111 -1.69 -0.49 -33.54
C HIS A 111 -1.48 0.99 -33.89
N ARG A 112 -0.79 1.25 -35.02
CA ARG A 112 -0.26 2.56 -35.45
C ARG A 112 -1.30 3.70 -35.54
N SER A 113 -2.60 3.40 -35.58
CA SER A 113 -3.67 4.39 -35.48
C SER A 113 -3.77 5.08 -34.10
N ALA A 114 -3.16 4.50 -33.06
CA ALA A 114 -3.12 5.05 -31.70
C ALA A 114 -1.92 6.01 -31.44
N ALA A 115 -0.91 6.02 -32.33
CA ALA A 115 0.27 6.89 -32.22
C ALA A 115 -0.06 8.40 -32.37
N SER A 116 -1.32 8.75 -32.64
CA SER A 116 -1.83 10.12 -32.71
C SER A 116 -2.44 10.64 -31.39
N GLN A 117 -2.35 9.90 -30.28
CA GLN A 117 -2.93 10.29 -28.98
C GLN A 117 -1.87 10.59 -27.90
N PRO A 118 -1.07 11.66 -28.06
CA PRO A 118 -0.06 12.03 -27.07
C PRO A 118 -0.65 12.28 -25.68
N ASP A 119 -1.88 12.80 -25.60
CA ASP A 119 -2.56 13.10 -24.34
C ASP A 119 -2.90 11.85 -23.51
N ALA A 120 -3.23 10.73 -24.16
CA ALA A 120 -3.51 9.48 -23.45
C ALA A 120 -2.22 8.86 -22.91
N HIS A 121 -1.17 8.85 -23.73
CA HIS A 121 0.14 8.36 -23.33
C HIS A 121 0.71 9.14 -22.14
N THR A 122 0.71 10.48 -22.20
CA THR A 122 1.19 11.33 -21.10
C THR A 122 0.41 11.08 -19.81
N ARG A 123 -0.92 11.01 -19.86
CA ARG A 123 -1.76 10.76 -18.67
C ARG A 123 -1.50 9.39 -18.03
N LEU A 124 -1.32 8.35 -18.84
CA LEU A 124 -1.00 7.02 -18.32
C LEU A 124 0.38 6.98 -17.68
N THR A 125 1.38 7.63 -18.29
CA THR A 125 2.73 7.73 -17.72
C THR A 125 2.74 8.51 -16.42
N THR A 126 2.02 9.65 -16.34
CA THR A 126 1.89 10.43 -15.11
C THR A 126 1.27 9.60 -13.99
N ARG A 127 0.12 8.93 -14.24
CA ARG A 127 -0.51 8.07 -13.25
C ARG A 127 0.36 6.89 -12.83
N GLU A 128 1.10 6.29 -13.77
CA GLU A 128 2.02 5.21 -13.45
C GLU A 128 3.12 5.67 -12.47
N THR A 129 3.64 6.88 -12.69
CA THR A 129 4.62 7.48 -11.78
C THR A 129 4.02 7.82 -10.42
N GLU A 130 2.84 8.43 -10.38
CA GLU A 130 2.13 8.74 -9.13
C GLU A 130 1.89 7.47 -8.29
N VAL A 131 1.41 6.39 -8.91
CA VAL A 131 1.18 5.11 -8.23
C VAL A 131 2.50 4.51 -7.72
N ARG A 132 3.59 4.65 -8.47
CA ARG A 132 4.91 4.17 -8.04
C ARG A 132 5.45 4.95 -6.86
N GLU A 133 5.37 6.28 -6.90
CA GLU A 133 5.82 7.16 -5.81
C GLU A 133 5.01 6.90 -4.54
N HIS A 134 3.70 6.69 -4.68
CA HIS A 134 2.85 6.31 -3.55
C HIS A 134 3.26 4.95 -2.95
N LEU A 135 3.49 3.91 -3.78
CA LEU A 135 3.97 2.62 -3.29
C LEU A 135 5.35 2.72 -2.61
N GLN A 136 6.27 3.53 -3.14
CA GLN A 136 7.58 3.78 -2.51
C GLN A 136 7.44 4.44 -1.13
N HIS A 137 6.48 5.33 -0.97
CA HIS A 137 6.22 5.96 0.31
C HIS A 137 5.69 4.95 1.33
N LEU A 138 4.71 4.14 0.91
CA LEU A 138 4.10 3.10 1.74
C LEU A 138 5.11 2.04 2.18
N ASP A 139 5.96 1.60 1.26
CA ASP A 139 7.08 0.68 1.49
C ASP A 139 7.97 1.18 2.64
N ALA A 140 8.45 2.43 2.54
CA ALA A 140 9.27 3.04 3.59
C ALA A 140 8.54 3.18 4.94
N GLN A 141 7.24 3.53 4.92
CA GLN A 141 6.47 3.65 6.15
C GLN A 141 6.22 2.28 6.82
N LEU A 142 5.98 1.22 6.03
CA LEU A 142 5.78 -0.14 6.55
C LEU A 142 7.06 -0.69 7.18
N ASP A 143 8.20 -0.49 6.52
CA ASP A 143 9.51 -0.87 7.06
C ASP A 143 9.80 -0.15 8.38
N GLU A 144 9.55 1.16 8.46
CA GLU A 144 9.73 1.91 9.70
C GLU A 144 8.82 1.38 10.82
N ALA A 145 7.55 1.12 10.51
CA ALA A 145 6.60 0.60 11.49
C ALA A 145 7.02 -0.77 12.04
N VAL A 146 7.50 -1.67 11.18
CA VAL A 146 7.99 -3.00 11.59
C VAL A 146 9.28 -2.90 12.40
N VAL A 147 10.23 -2.05 11.99
CA VAL A 147 11.46 -1.80 12.76
C VAL A 147 11.12 -1.28 14.14
N ARG A 148 10.22 -0.30 14.24
CA ARG A 148 9.80 0.28 15.52
C ARG A 148 9.04 -0.73 16.39
N ALA A 149 8.20 -1.57 15.78
CA ALA A 149 7.55 -2.69 16.47
C ALA A 149 8.59 -3.70 17.02
N ALA A 150 9.63 -4.02 16.25
CA ALA A 150 10.71 -4.88 16.70
C ALA A 150 11.52 -4.24 17.85
N GLU A 151 11.81 -2.93 17.79
CA GLU A 151 12.48 -2.22 18.88
C GLU A 151 11.69 -2.29 20.20
N LEU A 152 10.36 -2.20 20.15
CA LEU A 152 9.49 -2.32 21.33
C LEU A 152 9.61 -3.69 22.01
N THR A 153 9.84 -4.77 21.26
CA THR A 153 10.07 -6.11 21.86
C THR A 153 11.37 -6.18 22.64
N THR A 154 12.37 -5.38 22.28
CA THR A 154 13.68 -5.36 22.95
C THR A 154 13.72 -4.48 24.19
N ARG A 155 12.73 -3.58 24.36
CA ARG A 155 12.69 -2.59 25.45
C ARG A 155 11.60 -2.96 26.46
N PRO A 156 11.94 -3.58 27.60
CA PRO A 156 10.94 -3.87 28.62
C PRO A 156 10.42 -2.58 29.27
N GLY A 157 9.12 -2.29 29.10
CA GLY A 157 8.35 -1.45 30.03
C GLY A 157 7.83 -0.08 29.59
N ASP A 158 7.79 0.28 28.30
CA ASP A 158 7.17 1.56 27.87
C ASP A 158 5.90 1.36 27.01
N PRO A 159 4.70 1.49 27.59
CA PRO A 159 3.43 1.39 26.86
C PRO A 159 3.19 2.57 25.90
N THR A 160 3.88 3.71 26.09
CA THR A 160 3.65 4.94 25.30
C THR A 160 4.13 4.80 23.86
N GLY A 161 5.26 4.11 23.64
CA GLY A 161 5.80 3.87 22.30
C GLY A 161 4.94 2.94 21.45
N ILE A 162 4.14 2.09 22.08
CA ILE A 162 3.24 1.15 21.39
C ILE A 162 2.06 1.89 20.75
N ASP A 163 1.46 2.83 21.49
CA ASP A 163 0.35 3.64 20.98
C ASP A 163 0.80 4.58 19.83
N GLU A 164 2.06 5.03 19.85
CA GLU A 164 2.64 5.82 18.74
C GLU A 164 2.83 4.97 17.47
N VAL A 165 3.34 3.74 17.60
CA VAL A 165 3.44 2.79 16.47
C VAL A 165 2.06 2.46 15.92
N ALA A 166 1.11 2.18 16.81
CA ALA A 166 -0.28 1.94 16.41
C ALA A 166 -0.86 3.13 15.65
N ALA A 167 -0.67 4.36 16.12
CA ALA A 167 -1.15 5.56 15.43
C ALA A 167 -0.48 5.79 14.07
N GLN A 168 0.82 5.46 13.96
CA GLN A 168 1.55 5.56 12.69
C GLN A 168 1.01 4.54 11.67
N VAL A 169 0.80 3.28 12.09
CA VAL A 169 0.19 2.25 11.25
C VAL A 169 -1.23 2.61 10.84
N ASP A 170 -2.04 3.17 11.75
CA ASP A 170 -3.38 3.67 11.42
C ASP A 170 -3.33 4.79 10.38
N THR A 171 -2.35 5.69 10.49
CA THR A 171 -2.14 6.74 9.48
C THR A 171 -1.80 6.14 8.12
N VAL A 172 -0.91 5.14 8.06
CA VAL A 172 -0.55 4.44 6.81
C VAL A 172 -1.78 3.77 6.18
N VAL A 173 -2.58 3.10 7.00
CA VAL A 173 -3.78 2.38 6.55
C VAL A 173 -4.90 3.34 6.14
N ASP A 174 -5.03 4.50 6.79
CA ASP A 174 -6.00 5.53 6.41
C ASP A 174 -5.57 6.30 5.14
N GLU A 175 -4.26 6.34 4.84
CA GLU A 175 -3.71 6.92 3.59
C GLU A 175 -3.84 6.00 2.36
N LEU A 176 -4.21 4.73 2.56
CA LEU A 176 -4.29 3.64 1.57
C LEU A 176 -5.67 3.43 0.94
#